data_AF-A0A2D7QJW3-F1
#
_entry.id   AF-A0A2D7QJW3-F1
#
_cell.length_a   1.000
_cell.length_b   1.000
_cell.length_c   1.000
_cell.angle_alpha   90.00
_cell.angle_beta   90.00
_cell.angle_gamma   90.00
#
_symmetry.space_group_name_H-M   'P 1'
#
loop_
_entity.id
_entity.type
_entity.pdbx_description
1 polymer ?
#
loop_
_entity_poly.entity_id
_entity_poly.type
_entity_poly.pdbx_seq_one_letter_code
_entity_poly.pdbx_strand_id
1 'polypeptide(L)'
;MTEWLNNIQSQLSADQMPAWGEIETIQKQVSKHLDLILVNQPVSQRQEVLDLAALVLERDELKTPVLLESVTQVLLQLTVVDQKLLDLVVLLNQETRSNLDTQDRITSFFSMAIRSASSYQQLKLLVNTVIHLASTNRRTDEPLQFPIQKIVFERLVPRLLEPEHALEVSNLLQWLRYHATDSGRRILYNQLAQLIHKTELNSSILHIIFDFAFTSFGKTNQNKEATINHDQSQEISFQKVCIKRIIELLAESSSATSGFGLLVSFWPLITKELRTTLVQSLPVSIDFSQDWSNILAKYKIDSDNYVRIFHMVLEMISCSGSRFSSDVEKIQLSFVKLALKLTPGQNELRNVLRESTFFQQLRPKSIWLVSVWLLLRPLAELIPQSKTGQIVSSLGLPAATFPSQSTFLFVFEYLLSGQETSEGINTANQSTQMKRALLNAMAQLLDSRTEETDRVYQSLQEYLQGYLKGVGYAERKSWRSLAEQVWLFDTSRPTADVDRIRNPEVSRQLQQQARLMSNQ
;
A
#
# COMPACT_ATOMS: atom_id res chain seq x y z
N MET A 1 -7.72 -31.83 -53.60
CA MET A 1 -8.63 -31.61 -52.46
C MET A 1 -9.25 -30.22 -52.47
N THR A 2 -8.47 -29.14 -52.66
CA THR A 2 -9.00 -27.77 -52.76
C THR A 2 -10.14 -27.65 -53.78
N GLU A 3 -10.03 -28.31 -54.94
CA GLU A 3 -11.12 -28.39 -55.92
C GLU A 3 -12.37 -29.13 -55.41
N TRP A 4 -12.21 -30.18 -54.59
CA TRP A 4 -13.32 -30.94 -54.01
C TRP A 4 -14.01 -30.15 -52.88
N LEU A 5 -13.25 -29.47 -52.01
CA LEU A 5 -13.78 -28.56 -51.00
C LEU A 5 -14.50 -27.37 -51.64
N ASN A 6 -13.92 -26.76 -52.68
CA ASN A 6 -14.55 -25.68 -53.43
C ASN A 6 -15.83 -26.14 -54.13
N ASN A 7 -15.87 -27.39 -54.62
CA ASN A 7 -17.08 -27.97 -55.23
C ASN A 7 -18.18 -28.16 -54.17
N ILE A 8 -17.86 -28.72 -53.00
CA ILE A 8 -18.83 -28.84 -51.90
C ILE A 8 -19.31 -27.46 -51.43
N GLN A 9 -18.41 -26.49 -51.27
CA GLN A 9 -18.77 -25.12 -50.92
C GLN A 9 -19.68 -24.47 -51.97
N SER A 10 -19.41 -24.68 -53.26
CA SER A 10 -20.26 -24.18 -54.35
C SER A 10 -21.63 -24.84 -54.35
N GLN A 11 -21.73 -26.14 -54.05
CA GLN A 11 -23.00 -26.87 -53.96
C GLN A 11 -23.85 -26.41 -52.75
N LEU A 12 -23.20 -26.04 -51.65
CA LEU A 12 -23.86 -25.52 -50.44
C LEU A 12 -24.12 -24.00 -50.47
N SER A 13 -23.60 -23.27 -51.47
CA SER A 13 -23.74 -21.81 -51.60
C SER A 13 -24.57 -21.37 -52.81
N ALA A 14 -25.10 -22.32 -53.59
CA ALA A 14 -25.97 -22.00 -54.71
C ALA A 14 -27.28 -21.35 -54.22
N ASP A 15 -27.86 -20.42 -55.00
CA ASP A 15 -29.10 -19.68 -54.69
C ASP A 15 -30.35 -20.57 -54.43
N GLN A 16 -30.22 -21.89 -54.59
CA GLN A 16 -31.23 -22.89 -54.23
C GLN A 16 -30.65 -23.82 -53.17
N MET A 17 -31.33 -23.95 -52.02
CA MET A 17 -30.96 -24.95 -51.01
C MET A 17 -30.94 -26.36 -51.66
N PRO A 18 -29.85 -27.12 -51.52
CA PRO A 18 -29.75 -28.47 -52.07
C PRO A 18 -30.82 -29.39 -51.49
N ALA A 19 -31.24 -30.39 -52.27
CA ALA A 19 -32.25 -31.33 -51.81
C ALA A 19 -31.73 -32.16 -50.61
N TRP A 20 -32.61 -32.59 -49.70
CA TRP A 20 -32.23 -33.35 -48.50
C TRP A 20 -31.35 -34.58 -48.79
N GLY A 21 -31.58 -35.29 -49.89
CA GLY A 21 -30.76 -36.44 -50.30
C GLY A 21 -29.35 -36.07 -50.79
N GLU A 22 -29.17 -34.85 -51.30
CA GLU A 22 -27.86 -34.31 -51.68
C GLU A 22 -27.07 -33.92 -50.43
N ILE A 23 -27.74 -33.31 -49.44
CA ILE A 23 -27.15 -33.01 -48.13
C ILE A 23 -26.68 -34.28 -47.43
N GLU A 24 -27.49 -35.35 -47.40
CA GLU A 24 -27.09 -36.63 -46.78
C GLU A 24 -25.88 -37.27 -47.50
N THR A 25 -25.82 -37.13 -48.84
CA THR A 25 -24.68 -37.61 -49.64
C THR A 25 -23.42 -36.82 -49.32
N ILE A 26 -23.51 -35.49 -49.21
CA ILE A 26 -22.40 -34.62 -48.82
C ILE A 26 -21.94 -34.97 -47.40
N GLN A 27 -22.86 -35.13 -46.45
CA GLN A 27 -22.54 -35.53 -45.06
C GLN A 27 -21.77 -36.87 -45.01
N LYS A 28 -22.21 -37.89 -45.78
CA LYS A 28 -21.49 -39.18 -45.87
C LYS A 28 -20.10 -39.03 -46.49
N GLN A 29 -19.94 -38.19 -47.50
CA GLN A 29 -18.65 -37.94 -48.13
C GLN A 29 -17.68 -37.21 -47.18
N VAL A 30 -18.16 -36.22 -46.43
CA VAL A 30 -17.40 -35.49 -45.42
C VAL A 30 -17.02 -36.41 -44.26
N SER A 31 -17.96 -37.22 -43.74
CA SER A 31 -17.70 -38.19 -42.68
C SER A 31 -16.59 -39.17 -43.08
N LYS A 32 -16.69 -39.75 -44.28
CA LYS A 32 -15.68 -40.68 -44.80
C LYS A 32 -14.30 -40.04 -44.91
N HIS A 33 -14.22 -38.76 -45.26
CA HIS A 33 -12.95 -38.03 -45.32
C HIS A 33 -12.37 -37.76 -43.93
N LEU A 34 -13.19 -37.34 -42.96
CA LEU A 34 -12.76 -37.17 -41.58
C LEU A 34 -12.25 -38.49 -40.98
N ASP A 35 -12.94 -39.61 -41.24
CA ASP A 35 -12.51 -40.93 -40.77
C ASP A 35 -11.19 -41.37 -41.40
N LEU A 36 -10.99 -41.12 -42.70
CA LEU A 36 -9.73 -41.41 -43.38
C LEU A 36 -8.56 -40.58 -42.83
N ILE A 37 -8.81 -39.33 -42.43
CA ILE A 37 -7.82 -38.45 -41.81
C ILE A 37 -7.46 -38.96 -40.40
N LEU A 38 -8.45 -39.41 -39.61
CA LEU A 38 -8.24 -39.99 -38.28
C LEU A 38 -7.35 -41.23 -38.31
N VAL A 39 -7.47 -42.06 -39.36
CA VAL A 39 -6.72 -43.32 -39.50
C VAL A 39 -5.28 -43.10 -39.98
N ASN A 40 -5.02 -42.10 -40.82
CA ASN A 40 -3.75 -41.99 -41.54
C ASN A 40 -2.71 -41.05 -40.89
N GLN A 41 -3.09 -40.23 -39.89
CA GLN A 41 -2.27 -39.27 -39.12
C GLN A 41 -0.95 -38.73 -39.77
N PRO A 42 -0.97 -38.07 -40.94
CA PRO A 42 0.23 -37.39 -41.42
C PRO A 42 0.14 -35.89 -41.07
N VAL A 43 1.16 -35.37 -40.39
CA VAL A 43 1.33 -33.93 -40.07
C VAL A 43 1.21 -33.02 -41.31
N SER A 44 1.37 -33.57 -42.52
CA SER A 44 1.23 -32.87 -43.81
C SER A 44 -0.21 -32.53 -44.23
N GLN A 45 -1.25 -33.05 -43.57
CA GLN A 45 -2.67 -32.78 -43.90
C GLN A 45 -3.35 -31.78 -42.95
N ARG A 46 -2.58 -31.05 -42.14
CA ARG A 46 -3.12 -30.09 -41.16
C ARG A 46 -4.07 -29.07 -41.79
N GLN A 47 -3.67 -28.45 -42.90
CA GLN A 47 -4.47 -27.40 -43.52
C GLN A 47 -5.81 -27.95 -44.01
N GLU A 48 -5.78 -29.16 -44.55
CA GLU A 48 -6.94 -29.90 -45.03
C GLU A 48 -7.93 -30.22 -43.91
N VAL A 49 -7.41 -30.67 -42.77
CA VAL A 49 -8.18 -30.87 -41.53
C VAL A 49 -8.90 -29.59 -41.12
N LEU A 50 -8.19 -28.46 -41.05
CA LEU A 50 -8.74 -27.20 -40.58
C LEU A 50 -9.83 -26.69 -41.54
N ASP A 51 -9.65 -26.83 -42.85
CA ASP A 51 -10.63 -26.39 -43.86
C ASP A 51 -11.90 -27.26 -43.85
N LEU A 52 -11.74 -28.57 -43.65
CA LEU A 52 -12.86 -29.50 -43.48
C LEU A 52 -13.66 -29.24 -42.20
N ALA A 53 -12.97 -29.02 -41.09
CA ALA A 53 -13.63 -28.70 -39.83
C ALA A 53 -14.35 -27.34 -39.89
N ALA A 54 -13.73 -26.33 -40.53
CA ALA A 54 -14.38 -25.04 -40.77
C ALA A 54 -15.68 -25.21 -41.55
N LEU A 55 -15.66 -25.99 -42.65
CA LEU A 55 -16.85 -26.26 -43.46
C LEU A 55 -18.00 -26.86 -42.64
N VAL A 56 -17.71 -27.83 -41.77
CA VAL A 56 -18.73 -28.46 -40.92
C VAL A 56 -19.26 -27.48 -39.86
N LEU A 57 -18.38 -26.70 -39.24
CA LEU A 57 -18.76 -25.78 -38.16
C LEU A 57 -19.46 -24.51 -38.67
N GLU A 58 -19.23 -24.08 -39.91
CA GLU A 58 -19.84 -22.88 -40.50
C GLU A 58 -21.19 -23.16 -41.19
N ARG A 59 -21.50 -24.43 -41.51
CA ARG A 59 -22.70 -24.80 -42.28
C ARG A 59 -23.67 -25.63 -41.45
N ASP A 60 -24.82 -25.05 -41.12
CA ASP A 60 -25.85 -25.68 -40.28
C ASP A 60 -26.31 -27.04 -40.84
N GLU A 61 -26.33 -27.20 -42.16
CA GLU A 61 -26.72 -28.43 -42.85
C GLU A 61 -25.78 -29.60 -42.57
N LEU A 62 -24.54 -29.34 -42.11
CA LEU A 62 -23.52 -30.35 -41.84
C LEU A 62 -23.35 -30.63 -40.34
N LYS A 63 -24.00 -29.88 -39.45
CA LYS A 63 -23.88 -29.99 -37.99
C LYS A 63 -24.66 -31.17 -37.41
N THR A 64 -24.38 -32.39 -37.89
CA THR A 64 -24.95 -33.61 -37.31
C THR A 64 -24.12 -34.10 -36.11
N PRO A 65 -24.71 -34.83 -35.14
CA PRO A 65 -23.96 -35.35 -34.00
C PRO A 65 -22.74 -36.20 -34.38
N VAL A 66 -22.84 -36.99 -35.45
CA VAL A 66 -21.75 -37.85 -35.95
C VAL A 66 -20.60 -36.99 -36.48
N LEU A 67 -20.91 -36.01 -37.33
CA LEU A 67 -19.89 -35.14 -37.91
C LEU A 67 -19.23 -34.25 -36.86
N LEU A 68 -19.99 -33.74 -35.89
CA LEU A 68 -19.44 -32.95 -34.77
C LEU A 68 -18.50 -33.79 -33.89
N GLU A 69 -18.78 -35.08 -33.67
CA GLU A 69 -17.87 -35.98 -32.94
C GLU A 69 -16.58 -36.25 -33.73
N SER A 70 -16.67 -36.51 -35.04
CA SER A 70 -15.49 -36.66 -35.90
C SER A 70 -14.65 -35.37 -35.95
N VAL A 71 -15.29 -34.20 -36.08
CA VAL A 71 -14.61 -32.90 -36.02
C VAL A 71 -13.94 -32.67 -34.66
N THR A 72 -14.62 -33.01 -33.57
CA THR A 72 -14.06 -32.92 -32.21
C THR A 72 -12.77 -33.75 -32.11
N GLN A 73 -12.82 -35.00 -32.56
CA GLN A 73 -11.68 -35.90 -32.47
C GLN A 73 -10.51 -35.43 -33.33
N VAL A 74 -10.77 -35.01 -34.57
CA VAL A 74 -9.72 -34.55 -35.49
C VAL A 74 -9.09 -33.24 -35.00
N LEU A 75 -9.88 -32.24 -34.61
CA LEU A 75 -9.37 -30.93 -34.19
C LEU A 75 -8.51 -31.04 -32.92
N LEU A 76 -8.98 -31.78 -31.91
CA LEU A 76 -8.30 -31.85 -30.61
C LEU A 76 -7.06 -32.76 -30.61
N GLN A 77 -6.81 -33.53 -31.69
CA GLN A 77 -5.58 -34.30 -31.90
C GLN A 77 -4.43 -33.48 -32.53
N LEU A 78 -4.72 -32.28 -33.05
CA LEU A 78 -3.71 -31.45 -33.70
C LEU A 78 -2.69 -30.92 -32.68
N THR A 79 -1.41 -31.20 -32.92
CA THR A 79 -0.31 -30.86 -32.01
C THR A 79 0.19 -29.43 -32.16
N VAL A 80 0.12 -28.86 -33.38
CA VAL A 80 0.42 -27.45 -33.63
C VAL A 80 -0.82 -26.63 -33.24
N VAL A 81 -0.64 -25.64 -32.37
CA VAL A 81 -1.73 -24.77 -31.92
C VAL A 81 -1.49 -23.35 -32.43
N ASP A 82 -2.30 -22.93 -33.39
CA ASP A 82 -2.32 -21.61 -34.02
C ASP A 82 -3.71 -20.97 -33.87
N GLN A 83 -3.85 -19.71 -34.29
CA GLN A 83 -5.11 -18.97 -34.19
C GLN A 83 -6.27 -19.69 -34.89
N LYS A 84 -6.02 -20.24 -36.09
CA LYS A 84 -7.06 -20.91 -36.90
C LYS A 84 -7.63 -22.12 -36.18
N LEU A 85 -6.79 -22.95 -35.55
CA LEU A 85 -7.27 -24.07 -34.73
C LEU A 85 -8.10 -23.57 -33.54
N LEU A 86 -7.65 -22.52 -32.85
CA LEU A 86 -8.33 -21.99 -31.68
C LEU A 86 -9.70 -21.39 -32.01
N ASP A 87 -9.83 -20.68 -33.13
CA ASP A 87 -11.11 -20.16 -33.64
C ASP A 87 -12.10 -21.30 -33.93
N LEU A 88 -11.63 -22.39 -34.54
CA LEU A 88 -12.46 -23.57 -34.78
C LEU A 88 -12.86 -24.29 -33.49
N VAL A 89 -11.98 -24.37 -32.50
CA VAL A 89 -12.32 -24.93 -31.18
C VAL A 89 -13.35 -24.05 -30.46
N VAL A 90 -13.31 -22.73 -30.64
CA VAL A 90 -14.35 -21.82 -30.15
C VAL A 90 -15.69 -22.10 -30.81
N LEU A 91 -15.74 -22.19 -32.14
CA LEU A 91 -16.98 -22.54 -32.86
C LEU A 91 -17.51 -23.91 -32.45
N LEU A 92 -16.64 -24.92 -32.38
CA LEU A 92 -17.00 -26.25 -31.91
C LEU A 92 -17.64 -26.19 -30.51
N ASN A 93 -17.00 -25.48 -29.58
CA ASN A 93 -17.54 -25.31 -28.24
C ASN A 93 -18.93 -24.65 -28.24
N GLN A 94 -19.20 -23.69 -29.13
CA GLN A 94 -20.51 -23.03 -29.26
C GLN A 94 -21.60 -23.98 -29.73
N GLU A 95 -21.27 -24.87 -30.67
CA GLU A 95 -22.20 -25.88 -31.19
C GLU A 95 -22.44 -27.03 -30.21
N THR A 96 -21.41 -27.42 -29.44
CA THR A 96 -21.47 -28.58 -28.54
C THR A 96 -21.62 -28.19 -27.07
N ARG A 97 -22.16 -27.01 -26.75
CA ARG A 97 -22.28 -26.51 -25.37
C ARG A 97 -23.00 -27.45 -24.40
N SER A 98 -23.94 -28.25 -24.88
CA SER A 98 -24.67 -29.23 -24.06
C SER A 98 -23.99 -30.58 -23.93
N ASN A 99 -22.94 -30.86 -24.70
CA ASN A 99 -22.27 -32.16 -24.69
C ASN A 99 -21.09 -32.15 -23.72
N LEU A 100 -21.30 -32.73 -22.52
CA LEU A 100 -20.28 -32.77 -21.46
C LEU A 100 -19.00 -33.49 -21.88
N ASP A 101 -19.09 -34.58 -22.65
CA ASP A 101 -17.92 -35.34 -23.10
C ASP A 101 -17.03 -34.49 -24.03
N THR A 102 -17.65 -33.69 -24.92
CA THR A 102 -16.91 -32.74 -25.76
C THR A 102 -16.26 -31.65 -24.91
N GLN A 103 -16.96 -31.12 -23.89
CA GLN A 103 -16.41 -30.11 -22.99
C GLN A 103 -15.19 -30.62 -22.20
N ASP A 104 -15.21 -31.87 -21.74
CA ASP A 104 -14.09 -32.51 -21.06
C ASP A 104 -12.88 -32.70 -21.98
N ARG A 105 -13.11 -33.09 -23.24
CA ARG A 105 -12.05 -33.20 -24.25
C ARG A 105 -11.43 -31.86 -24.60
N ILE A 106 -12.25 -30.81 -24.78
CA ILE A 106 -11.77 -29.44 -25.00
C ILE A 106 -10.93 -28.98 -23.80
N THR A 107 -11.39 -29.27 -22.58
CA THR A 107 -10.64 -28.94 -21.35
C THR A 107 -9.30 -29.67 -21.29
N SER A 108 -9.26 -30.96 -21.66
CA SER A 108 -8.03 -31.75 -21.74
C SER A 108 -7.05 -31.19 -22.79
N PHE A 109 -7.56 -30.85 -23.98
CA PHE A 109 -6.78 -30.21 -25.03
C PHE A 109 -6.10 -28.93 -24.55
N PHE A 110 -6.85 -27.98 -23.96
CA PHE A 110 -6.27 -26.75 -23.42
C PHE A 110 -5.29 -27.01 -22.27
N SER A 111 -5.58 -27.99 -21.40
CA SER A 111 -4.68 -28.37 -20.32
C SER A 111 -3.32 -28.84 -20.84
N MET A 112 -3.31 -29.66 -21.89
CA MET A 112 -2.10 -30.12 -22.54
C MET A 112 -1.39 -28.99 -23.28
N ALA A 113 -2.13 -28.21 -24.08
CA ALA A 113 -1.57 -27.10 -24.87
C ALA A 113 -0.92 -26.02 -24.01
N ILE A 114 -1.53 -25.66 -22.88
CA ILE A 114 -0.98 -24.65 -21.95
C ILE A 114 0.28 -25.17 -21.25
N ARG A 115 0.31 -26.47 -20.89
CA ARG A 115 1.51 -27.11 -20.33
C ARG A 115 2.66 -27.15 -21.34
N SER A 116 2.36 -27.42 -22.61
CA SER A 116 3.35 -27.55 -23.68
C SER A 116 3.73 -26.24 -24.38
N ALA A 117 3.04 -25.13 -24.09
CA ALA A 117 3.31 -23.83 -24.71
C ALA A 117 4.78 -23.43 -24.55
N SER A 118 5.49 -23.22 -25.66
CA SER A 118 6.94 -22.98 -25.65
C SER A 118 7.32 -21.50 -25.51
N SER A 119 6.40 -20.59 -25.81
CA SER A 119 6.59 -19.14 -25.76
C SER A 119 5.47 -18.43 -25.01
N TYR A 120 5.74 -17.19 -24.55
CA TYR A 120 4.73 -16.33 -23.94
C TYR A 120 3.59 -16.00 -24.93
N GLN A 121 3.89 -15.74 -26.21
CA GLN A 121 2.87 -15.43 -27.22
C GLN A 121 1.90 -16.60 -27.41
N GLN A 122 2.40 -17.83 -27.47
CA GLN A 122 1.56 -19.02 -27.55
C GLN A 122 0.71 -19.20 -26.28
N LEU A 123 1.31 -19.01 -25.10
CA LEU A 123 0.60 -19.08 -23.83
C LEU A 123 -0.52 -18.03 -23.74
N LYS A 124 -0.23 -16.78 -24.12
CA LYS A 124 -1.20 -15.68 -24.17
C LYS A 124 -2.37 -16.02 -25.09
N LEU A 125 -2.09 -16.55 -26.28
CA LEU A 125 -3.11 -16.94 -27.25
C LEU A 125 -4.07 -17.99 -26.66
N LEU A 126 -3.51 -19.02 -26.04
CA LEU A 126 -4.26 -20.08 -25.37
C LEU A 126 -5.11 -19.53 -24.23
N VAL A 127 -4.54 -18.71 -23.35
CA VAL A 127 -5.27 -18.12 -22.23
C VAL A 127 -6.39 -17.20 -22.71
N ASN A 128 -6.15 -16.35 -23.71
CA ASN A 128 -7.19 -15.49 -24.26
C ASN A 128 -8.35 -16.29 -24.87
N THR A 129 -8.04 -17.41 -25.53
CA THR A 129 -9.06 -18.31 -26.06
C THR A 129 -9.86 -18.96 -24.94
N VAL A 130 -9.19 -19.44 -23.88
CA VAL A 130 -9.85 -19.95 -22.67
C VAL A 130 -10.77 -18.89 -22.07
N ILE A 131 -10.30 -17.65 -21.92
CA ILE A 131 -11.09 -16.51 -21.46
C ILE A 131 -12.35 -16.30 -22.32
N HIS A 132 -12.22 -16.39 -23.65
CA HIS A 132 -13.32 -16.23 -24.59
C HIS A 132 -14.34 -17.39 -24.53
N LEU A 133 -13.87 -18.63 -24.42
CA LEU A 133 -14.74 -19.81 -24.21
C LEU A 133 -15.57 -19.66 -22.95
N ALA A 134 -14.92 -19.17 -21.90
CA ALA A 134 -15.55 -18.90 -20.62
C ALA A 134 -16.68 -17.85 -20.71
N SER A 135 -16.40 -16.74 -21.38
CA SER A 135 -17.36 -15.64 -21.49
C SER A 135 -18.58 -16.01 -22.35
N THR A 136 -18.41 -16.94 -23.29
CA THR A 136 -19.45 -17.41 -24.20
C THR A 136 -20.28 -18.58 -23.64
N ASN A 137 -19.75 -19.35 -22.68
CA ASN A 137 -20.43 -20.51 -22.05
C ASN A 137 -21.31 -20.16 -20.84
N ARG A 138 -21.74 -18.89 -20.66
CA ARG A 138 -22.63 -18.47 -19.56
C ARG A 138 -23.99 -19.19 -19.61
N ARG A 139 -24.07 -20.39 -19.03
CA ARG A 139 -25.35 -21.09 -18.78
C ARG A 139 -25.97 -20.74 -17.43
N THR A 140 -25.26 -20.06 -16.52
CA THR A 140 -25.74 -19.65 -15.20
C THR A 140 -24.89 -18.50 -14.68
N ASP A 141 -25.38 -17.72 -13.71
CA ASP A 141 -24.65 -16.65 -12.99
C ASP A 141 -23.46 -17.17 -12.14
N GLU A 142 -22.83 -18.28 -12.53
CA GLU A 142 -21.74 -18.92 -11.80
C GLU A 142 -20.35 -18.49 -12.32
N PRO A 143 -19.33 -18.39 -11.43
CA PRO A 143 -17.95 -18.11 -11.83
C PRO A 143 -17.42 -19.17 -12.78
N LEU A 144 -16.43 -18.81 -13.60
CA LEU A 144 -15.85 -19.72 -14.59
C LEU A 144 -15.23 -20.92 -13.88
N GLN A 145 -15.88 -22.08 -13.94
CA GLN A 145 -15.33 -23.32 -13.43
C GLN A 145 -14.40 -23.92 -14.48
N PHE A 146 -13.15 -23.45 -14.51
CA PHE A 146 -12.11 -24.08 -15.31
C PHE A 146 -11.32 -25.08 -14.45
N PRO A 147 -11.33 -26.38 -14.80
CA PRO A 147 -10.36 -27.35 -14.27
C PRO A 147 -8.90 -26.95 -14.53
N ILE A 148 -8.69 -26.03 -15.49
CA ILE A 148 -7.39 -25.58 -15.99
C ILE A 148 -6.81 -24.39 -15.19
N GLN A 149 -7.55 -23.77 -14.26
CA GLN A 149 -7.09 -22.58 -13.51
C GLN A 149 -5.72 -22.77 -12.88
N LYS A 150 -5.50 -23.94 -12.28
CA LYS A 150 -4.20 -24.30 -11.70
C LYS A 150 -3.07 -24.19 -12.74
N ILE A 151 -3.25 -24.84 -13.88
CA ILE A 151 -2.26 -24.89 -14.97
C ILE A 151 -2.03 -23.49 -15.55
N VAL A 152 -3.10 -22.70 -15.74
CA VAL A 152 -3.01 -21.33 -16.22
C VAL A 152 -2.17 -20.48 -15.26
N PHE A 153 -2.48 -20.49 -13.96
CA PHE A 153 -1.73 -19.70 -12.98
C PHE A 153 -0.28 -20.19 -12.83
N GLU A 154 -0.05 -21.50 -12.76
CA GLU A 154 1.31 -22.08 -12.72
C GLU A 154 2.19 -21.64 -13.91
N ARG A 155 1.59 -21.40 -15.08
CA ARG A 155 2.31 -20.96 -16.28
C ARG A 155 2.41 -19.44 -16.41
N LEU A 156 1.42 -18.68 -15.94
CA LEU A 156 1.38 -17.22 -16.04
C LEU A 156 2.11 -16.51 -14.90
N VAL A 157 1.92 -16.90 -13.63
CA VAL A 157 2.48 -16.17 -12.48
C VAL A 157 4.01 -16.03 -12.56
N PRO A 158 4.79 -17.06 -12.95
CA PRO A 158 6.24 -16.90 -13.12
C PRO A 158 6.64 -15.85 -14.15
N ARG A 159 5.79 -15.59 -15.16
CA ARG A 159 6.03 -14.60 -16.23
C ARG A 159 5.95 -13.17 -15.73
N LEU A 160 5.45 -12.91 -14.52
CA LEU A 160 5.58 -11.61 -13.87
C LEU A 160 7.04 -11.21 -13.66
N LEU A 161 7.96 -12.18 -13.58
CA LEU A 161 9.39 -11.92 -13.43
C LEU A 161 10.07 -11.50 -14.75
N GLU A 162 9.36 -11.58 -15.88
CA GLU A 162 9.85 -11.19 -17.22
C GLU A 162 9.44 -9.73 -17.46
N PRO A 163 10.36 -8.74 -17.35
CA PRO A 163 10.01 -7.32 -17.36
C PRO A 163 9.25 -6.89 -18.62
N GLU A 164 9.60 -7.45 -19.78
CA GLU A 164 8.94 -7.21 -21.07
C GLU A 164 7.47 -7.66 -21.12
N HIS A 165 7.05 -8.54 -20.20
CA HIS A 165 5.71 -9.14 -20.19
C HIS A 165 4.93 -8.84 -18.91
N ALA A 166 5.57 -8.32 -17.86
CA ALA A 166 4.99 -8.14 -16.53
C ALA A 166 3.66 -7.37 -16.53
N LEU A 167 3.56 -6.27 -17.28
CA LEU A 167 2.32 -5.47 -17.36
C LEU A 167 1.19 -6.25 -18.04
N GLU A 168 1.50 -6.96 -19.12
CA GLU A 168 0.52 -7.72 -19.87
C GLU A 168 0.03 -8.95 -19.10
N VAL A 169 0.96 -9.66 -18.46
CA VAL A 169 0.67 -10.77 -17.55
C VAL A 169 -0.19 -10.28 -16.37
N SER A 170 0.12 -9.10 -15.81
CA SER A 170 -0.69 -8.48 -14.76
C SER A 170 -2.13 -8.26 -15.20
N ASN A 171 -2.35 -7.71 -16.39
CA ASN A 171 -3.70 -7.48 -16.92
C ASN A 171 -4.48 -8.80 -17.11
N LEU A 172 -3.83 -9.83 -17.64
CA LEU A 172 -4.44 -11.17 -17.80
C LEU A 172 -4.79 -11.79 -16.44
N LEU A 173 -3.86 -11.74 -15.48
CA LEU A 173 -4.08 -12.26 -14.15
C LEU A 173 -5.20 -11.51 -13.41
N GLN A 174 -5.35 -10.20 -13.63
CA GLN A 174 -6.43 -9.42 -13.04
C GLN A 174 -7.80 -9.82 -13.60
N TRP A 175 -7.90 -10.02 -14.91
CA TRP A 175 -9.11 -10.55 -15.52
C TRP A 175 -9.44 -11.95 -14.97
N LEU A 176 -8.44 -12.85 -14.97
CA LEU A 176 -8.61 -14.22 -14.48
C LEU A 176 -8.97 -14.25 -12.99
N ARG A 177 -8.39 -13.37 -12.17
CA ARG A 177 -8.72 -13.21 -10.74
C ARG A 177 -10.20 -12.87 -10.55
N TYR A 178 -10.76 -11.97 -11.38
CA TYR A 178 -12.18 -11.57 -11.33
C TYR A 178 -13.14 -12.70 -11.65
N HIS A 179 -12.75 -13.62 -12.54
CA HIS A 179 -13.62 -14.69 -13.00
C HIS A 179 -13.25 -16.08 -12.47
N ALA A 180 -12.23 -16.20 -11.62
CA ALA A 180 -11.80 -17.48 -11.05
C ALA A 180 -12.78 -18.01 -10.00
N THR A 181 -12.75 -19.33 -9.80
CA THR A 181 -13.40 -19.97 -8.64
C THR A 181 -12.62 -19.64 -7.36
N ASP A 182 -13.20 -19.87 -6.19
CA ASP A 182 -12.53 -19.72 -4.88
C ASP A 182 -11.23 -20.56 -4.82
N SER A 183 -11.27 -21.77 -5.38
CA SER A 183 -10.11 -22.66 -5.49
C SER A 183 -9.03 -22.06 -6.40
N GLY A 184 -9.43 -21.50 -7.56
CA GLY A 184 -8.53 -20.80 -8.46
C GLY A 184 -7.88 -19.58 -7.81
N ARG A 185 -8.67 -18.73 -7.14
CA ARG A 185 -8.18 -17.57 -6.37
C ARG A 185 -7.16 -18.00 -5.31
N ARG A 186 -7.45 -19.07 -4.58
CA ARG A 186 -6.52 -19.62 -3.57
C ARG A 186 -5.19 -20.05 -4.19
N ILE A 187 -5.21 -20.69 -5.37
CA ILE A 187 -3.99 -21.06 -6.09
C ILE A 187 -3.19 -19.82 -6.48
N LEU A 188 -3.85 -18.82 -7.07
CA LEU A 188 -3.22 -17.55 -7.46
C LEU A 188 -2.57 -16.87 -6.25
N TYR A 189 -3.31 -16.65 -5.16
CA TYR A 189 -2.79 -15.98 -3.97
C TYR A 189 -1.64 -16.74 -3.31
N ASN A 190 -1.69 -18.08 -3.27
CA ASN A 190 -0.57 -18.89 -2.78
C ASN A 190 0.69 -18.72 -3.65
N GLN A 191 0.54 -18.66 -4.98
CA GLN A 191 1.67 -18.46 -5.88
C GLN A 191 2.24 -17.04 -5.77
N LEU A 192 1.39 -16.02 -5.68
CA LEU A 192 1.82 -14.64 -5.45
C LEU A 192 2.50 -14.48 -4.08
N ALA A 193 2.00 -15.15 -3.04
CA ALA A 193 2.62 -15.20 -1.72
C ALA A 193 3.99 -15.89 -1.73
N GLN A 194 4.19 -16.91 -2.57
CA GLN A 194 5.52 -17.50 -2.76
C GLN A 194 6.45 -16.56 -3.53
N LEU A 195 5.90 -15.86 -4.52
CA LEU A 195 6.67 -14.93 -5.35
C LEU A 195 7.21 -13.75 -4.54
N ILE A 196 6.38 -13.16 -3.67
CA ILE A 196 6.70 -11.94 -2.90
C ILE A 196 7.91 -12.09 -1.96
N HIS A 197 8.24 -13.32 -1.57
CA HIS A 197 9.36 -13.64 -0.68
C HIS A 197 10.70 -13.82 -1.43
N LYS A 198 10.71 -13.71 -2.77
CA LYS A 198 11.98 -13.69 -3.52
C LYS A 198 12.76 -12.42 -3.22
N THR A 199 14.04 -12.56 -2.90
CA THR A 199 14.93 -11.49 -2.42
C THR A 199 15.24 -10.43 -3.48
N GLU A 200 15.13 -10.75 -4.77
CA GLU A 200 15.52 -9.89 -5.90
C GLU A 200 14.33 -9.34 -6.71
N LEU A 201 13.14 -9.25 -6.10
CA LEU A 201 12.01 -8.63 -6.78
C LEU A 201 12.26 -7.14 -7.03
N ASN A 202 12.11 -6.72 -8.29
CA ASN A 202 12.12 -5.30 -8.62
C ASN A 202 10.87 -4.58 -8.06
N SER A 203 10.94 -3.26 -7.93
CA SER A 203 9.86 -2.44 -7.37
C SER A 203 8.56 -2.52 -8.17
N SER A 204 8.64 -2.68 -9.50
CA SER A 204 7.47 -2.78 -10.38
C SER A 204 6.66 -4.05 -10.13
N ILE A 205 7.32 -5.19 -9.95
CA ILE A 205 6.67 -6.47 -9.64
C ILE A 205 6.07 -6.45 -8.25
N LEU A 206 6.77 -5.85 -7.27
CA LEU A 206 6.17 -5.59 -5.96
C LEU A 206 4.91 -4.75 -6.11
N HIS A 207 4.93 -3.64 -6.85
CA HIS A 207 3.72 -2.85 -7.10
C HIS A 207 2.57 -3.70 -7.68
N ILE A 208 2.84 -4.57 -8.65
CA ILE A 208 1.83 -5.47 -9.22
C ILE A 208 1.25 -6.41 -8.16
N ILE A 209 2.10 -7.11 -7.39
CA ILE A 209 1.66 -8.05 -6.34
C ILE A 209 0.81 -7.34 -5.28
N PHE A 210 1.21 -6.11 -4.92
CA PHE A 210 0.50 -5.30 -3.94
C PHE A 210 -0.83 -4.77 -4.49
N ASP A 211 -0.89 -4.44 -5.78
CA ASP A 211 -2.14 -4.12 -6.46
C ASP A 211 -3.12 -5.28 -6.39
N PHE A 212 -2.67 -6.51 -6.65
CA PHE A 212 -3.47 -7.73 -6.45
C PHE A 212 -3.95 -7.91 -5.01
N ALA A 213 -3.15 -7.52 -4.02
CA ALA A 213 -3.50 -7.69 -2.61
C ALA A 213 -4.53 -6.67 -2.12
N PHE A 214 -4.42 -5.40 -2.55
CA PHE A 214 -5.15 -4.30 -1.93
C PHE A 214 -6.24 -3.69 -2.82
N THR A 215 -6.24 -3.92 -4.12
CA THR A 215 -7.42 -3.56 -4.94
C THR A 215 -8.54 -4.55 -4.67
N SER A 216 -9.59 -4.07 -4.00
CA SER A 216 -10.80 -4.85 -3.78
C SER A 216 -11.48 -5.18 -5.10
N PHE A 217 -12.04 -6.37 -5.22
CA PHE A 217 -13.10 -6.62 -6.19
C PHE A 217 -14.15 -5.53 -6.00
N GLY A 218 -14.44 -4.77 -7.06
CA GLY A 218 -15.44 -3.71 -7.00
C GLY A 218 -16.71 -4.23 -6.35
N LYS A 219 -17.35 -3.41 -5.50
CA LYS A 219 -18.71 -3.65 -5.02
C LYS A 219 -19.67 -3.68 -6.22
N THR A 220 -19.70 -4.78 -6.97
CA THR A 220 -20.76 -5.07 -7.92
C THR A 220 -21.78 -5.94 -7.20
N ASN A 221 -22.96 -5.35 -7.03
CA ASN A 221 -24.19 -5.88 -6.45
C ASN A 221 -24.31 -5.77 -4.92
N GLN A 222 -24.78 -4.59 -4.50
CA GLN A 222 -25.75 -4.50 -3.41
C GLN A 222 -26.85 -5.54 -3.64
N ASN A 223 -27.26 -6.23 -2.57
CA ASN A 223 -28.22 -7.35 -2.50
C ASN A 223 -27.59 -8.75 -2.69
N LYS A 224 -26.88 -9.21 -1.65
CA LYS A 224 -27.00 -10.57 -1.10
C LYS A 224 -26.20 -10.64 0.20
N GLU A 225 -26.83 -10.24 1.29
CA GLU A 225 -26.52 -10.78 2.61
C GLU A 225 -26.79 -12.29 2.55
N ALA A 226 -25.74 -13.13 2.38
CA ALA A 226 -25.72 -14.55 2.78
C ALA A 226 -24.48 -15.37 2.31
N THR A 227 -23.42 -14.79 1.72
CA THR A 227 -22.17 -15.55 1.42
C THR A 227 -20.92 -14.77 1.79
N ILE A 228 -20.89 -14.28 3.03
CA ILE A 228 -19.64 -13.95 3.72
C ILE A 228 -19.17 -15.26 4.35
N ASN A 229 -17.98 -15.79 4.03
CA ASN A 229 -17.10 -16.46 5.03
C ASN A 229 -15.80 -17.11 4.48
N HIS A 230 -15.63 -17.39 3.18
CA HIS A 230 -14.40 -18.07 2.71
C HIS A 230 -13.46 -17.23 1.82
N ASP A 231 -13.97 -16.47 0.85
CA ASP A 231 -13.14 -15.64 -0.04
C ASP A 231 -12.36 -14.54 0.70
N GLN A 232 -13.03 -13.84 1.63
CA GLN A 232 -12.41 -12.79 2.42
C GLN A 232 -11.26 -13.32 3.29
N SER A 233 -11.33 -14.57 3.76
CA SER A 233 -10.31 -15.16 4.63
C SER A 233 -8.97 -15.40 3.90
N GLN A 234 -9.03 -15.84 2.64
CA GLN A 234 -7.83 -16.07 1.83
C GLN A 234 -7.20 -14.76 1.35
N GLU A 235 -8.02 -13.80 0.91
CA GLU A 235 -7.54 -12.46 0.52
C GLU A 235 -6.90 -11.74 1.71
N ILE A 236 -7.52 -11.79 2.90
CA ILE A 236 -6.92 -11.25 4.13
C ILE A 236 -5.61 -11.97 4.47
N SER A 237 -5.53 -13.28 4.27
CA SER A 237 -4.29 -14.04 4.51
C SER A 237 -3.16 -13.59 3.57
N PHE A 238 -3.47 -13.37 2.29
CA PHE A 238 -2.52 -12.84 1.32
C PHE A 238 -2.11 -11.39 1.61
N GLN A 239 -3.07 -10.54 1.99
CA GLN A 239 -2.80 -9.17 2.43
C GLN A 239 -1.87 -9.13 3.65
N LYS A 240 -2.03 -10.05 4.62
CA LYS A 240 -1.12 -10.18 5.76
C LYS A 240 0.30 -10.56 5.34
N VAL A 241 0.47 -11.43 4.34
CA VAL A 241 1.79 -11.74 3.75
C VAL A 241 2.41 -10.48 3.13
N CYS A 242 1.62 -9.70 2.39
CA CYS A 242 2.08 -8.44 1.79
C CYS A 242 2.48 -7.40 2.84
N ILE A 243 1.72 -7.27 3.92
CA ILE A 243 2.05 -6.40 5.07
C ILE A 243 3.37 -6.82 5.71
N LYS A 244 3.56 -8.12 5.94
CA LYS A 244 4.83 -8.64 6.48
C LYS A 244 5.99 -8.25 5.57
N ARG A 245 5.82 -8.33 4.25
CA ARG A 245 6.85 -7.90 3.29
C ARG A 245 7.11 -6.40 3.35
N ILE A 246 6.09 -5.54 3.49
CA ILE A 246 6.31 -4.09 3.69
C ILE A 246 7.17 -3.86 4.93
N ILE A 247 6.87 -4.53 6.03
CA ILE A 247 7.60 -4.36 7.30
C ILE A 247 9.08 -4.76 7.11
N GLU A 248 9.35 -5.87 6.43
CA GLU A 248 10.70 -6.31 6.09
C GLU A 248 11.44 -5.25 5.26
N LEU A 249 10.80 -4.72 4.20
CA LEU A 249 11.37 -3.68 3.35
C LEU A 249 11.60 -2.35 4.09
N LEU A 250 10.74 -1.99 5.05
CA LEU A 250 10.93 -0.80 5.87
C LEU A 250 12.06 -0.96 6.89
N ALA A 251 12.34 -2.18 7.34
CA ALA A 251 13.40 -2.48 8.29
C ALA A 251 14.80 -2.51 7.62
N GLU A 252 14.85 -2.86 6.34
CA GLU A 252 16.07 -2.89 5.54
C GLU A 252 16.44 -1.48 5.05
N SER A 253 17.55 -0.91 5.53
CA SER A 253 17.95 0.47 5.23
C SER A 253 18.12 0.77 3.72
N SER A 254 18.55 -0.21 2.93
CA SER A 254 18.73 -0.11 1.47
C SER A 254 17.40 -0.12 0.70
N SER A 255 16.35 -0.71 1.26
CA SER A 255 15.04 -0.89 0.62
C SER A 255 13.91 -0.11 1.32
N ALA A 256 14.20 0.60 2.42
CA ALA A 256 13.24 1.44 3.14
C ALA A 256 12.58 2.50 2.25
N THR A 257 13.34 3.06 1.31
CA THR A 257 12.82 4.03 0.32
C THR A 257 11.78 3.39 -0.61
N SER A 258 11.96 2.13 -1.02
CA SER A 258 10.98 1.38 -1.83
C SER A 258 9.79 0.91 -0.98
N GLY A 259 10.03 0.42 0.24
CA GLY A 259 8.98 0.02 1.17
C GLY A 259 8.03 1.16 1.50
N PHE A 260 8.57 2.37 1.70
CA PHE A 260 7.75 3.55 1.95
C PHE A 260 6.97 4.01 0.72
N GLY A 261 7.57 3.97 -0.48
CA GLY A 261 6.85 4.27 -1.73
C GLY A 261 5.64 3.36 -1.95
N LEU A 262 5.79 2.06 -1.67
CA LEU A 262 4.69 1.10 -1.67
C LEU A 262 3.64 1.45 -0.60
N LEU A 263 4.08 1.75 0.62
CA LEU A 263 3.19 2.14 1.71
C LEU A 263 2.33 3.36 1.32
N VAL A 264 2.93 4.43 0.82
CA VAL A 264 2.21 5.65 0.38
C VAL A 264 1.17 5.33 -0.70
N SER A 265 1.57 4.51 -1.68
CA SER A 265 0.72 4.16 -2.82
C SER A 265 -0.50 3.36 -2.40
N PHE A 266 -0.31 2.35 -1.56
CA PHE A 266 -1.36 1.40 -1.17
C PHE A 266 -2.06 1.74 0.14
N TRP A 267 -1.55 2.68 0.96
CA TRP A 267 -2.15 3.02 2.25
C TRP A 267 -3.67 3.22 2.20
N PRO A 268 -4.24 3.99 1.25
CA PRO A 268 -5.69 4.19 1.17
C PRO A 268 -6.49 2.90 0.91
N LEU A 269 -5.86 1.91 0.29
CA LEU A 269 -6.45 0.63 -0.08
C LEU A 269 -6.35 -0.42 1.05
N ILE A 270 -5.41 -0.25 1.98
CA ILE A 270 -5.28 -1.13 3.16
C ILE A 270 -6.44 -0.83 4.13
N THR A 271 -7.10 -1.86 4.66
CA THR A 271 -8.16 -1.69 5.67
C THR A 271 -7.59 -1.16 7.00
N LYS A 272 -8.42 -0.50 7.81
CA LYS A 272 -8.01 0.07 9.12
C LYS A 272 -7.39 -0.99 10.05
N GLU A 273 -7.94 -2.20 10.07
CA GLU A 273 -7.44 -3.32 10.88
C GLU A 273 -6.03 -3.75 10.47
N LEU A 274 -5.79 -3.82 9.15
CA LEU A 274 -4.50 -4.19 8.59
C LEU A 274 -3.47 -3.07 8.74
N ARG A 275 -3.86 -1.80 8.60
CA ARG A 275 -3.01 -0.63 8.94
C ARG A 275 -2.55 -0.70 10.39
N THR A 276 -3.48 -0.99 11.30
CA THR A 276 -3.18 -1.14 12.74
C THR A 276 -2.20 -2.30 12.97
N THR A 277 -2.45 -3.45 12.35
CA THR A 277 -1.56 -4.62 12.42
C THR A 277 -0.16 -4.29 11.90
N LEU A 278 -0.07 -3.61 10.75
CA LEU A 278 1.18 -3.18 10.14
C LEU A 278 1.99 -2.33 11.10
N VAL A 279 1.39 -1.24 11.61
CA VAL A 279 2.08 -0.28 12.49
C VAL A 279 2.54 -0.93 13.78
N GLN A 280 1.70 -1.77 14.40
CA GLN A 280 2.05 -2.46 15.65
C GLN A 280 3.12 -3.53 15.49
N SER A 281 3.36 -4.00 14.25
CA SER A 281 4.36 -5.02 13.93
C SER A 281 5.68 -4.42 13.44
N LEU A 282 5.80 -3.09 13.36
CA LEU A 282 7.03 -2.45 12.92
C LEU A 282 8.17 -2.66 13.93
N PRO A 283 9.38 -2.99 13.49
CA PRO A 283 10.52 -3.09 14.39
C PRO A 283 10.90 -1.74 15.00
N VAL A 284 11.29 -1.77 16.28
CA VAL A 284 11.68 -0.61 17.09
C VAL A 284 12.92 0.09 16.53
N SER A 285 13.73 -0.63 15.76
CA SER A 285 14.94 -0.13 15.10
C SER A 285 14.66 0.67 13.83
N ILE A 286 13.40 0.78 13.39
CA ILE A 286 13.07 1.62 12.25
C ILE A 286 13.34 3.07 12.61
N ASP A 287 14.28 3.64 11.87
CA ASP A 287 14.65 5.03 12.01
C ASP A 287 14.17 5.84 10.80
N PHE A 288 13.11 6.60 11.01
CA PHE A 288 12.65 7.60 10.06
C PHE A 288 13.44 8.92 10.19
N SER A 289 14.61 8.93 10.81
CA SER A 289 15.51 10.08 10.84
C SER A 289 16.22 10.35 9.52
N GLN A 290 16.15 9.42 8.55
CA GLN A 290 16.71 9.59 7.20
C GLN A 290 16.29 10.92 6.56
N ASP A 291 17.10 11.38 5.60
CA ASP A 291 16.85 12.62 4.87
C ASP A 291 15.67 12.45 3.90
N TRP A 292 14.47 12.65 4.45
CA TRP A 292 13.19 12.59 3.73
C TRP A 292 13.13 13.54 2.55
N SER A 293 13.87 14.64 2.60
CA SER A 293 13.99 15.60 1.50
C SER A 293 14.48 14.90 0.22
N ASN A 294 15.44 13.97 0.35
CA ASN A 294 15.95 13.18 -0.78
C ASN A 294 14.94 12.15 -1.27
N ILE A 295 14.15 11.55 -0.36
CA ILE A 295 13.09 10.61 -0.72
C ILE A 295 11.97 11.33 -1.48
N LEU A 296 11.52 12.48 -0.98
CA LEU A 296 10.51 13.33 -1.59
C LEU A 296 10.93 13.80 -2.99
N ALA A 297 12.18 14.25 -3.12
CA ALA A 297 12.77 14.66 -4.40
C ALA A 297 12.89 13.49 -5.39
N LYS A 298 13.36 12.32 -4.93
CA LYS A 298 13.54 11.12 -5.78
C LYS A 298 12.21 10.64 -6.36
N TYR A 299 11.12 10.73 -5.61
CA TYR A 299 9.79 10.31 -6.05
C TYR A 299 8.95 11.43 -6.68
N LYS A 300 9.52 12.64 -6.87
CA LYS A 300 8.83 13.80 -7.46
C LYS A 300 7.45 14.03 -6.83
N ILE A 301 7.40 13.94 -5.50
CA ILE A 301 6.17 14.10 -4.73
C ILE A 301 5.74 15.57 -4.83
N ASP A 302 4.61 15.83 -5.48
CA ASP A 302 3.98 17.16 -5.55
C ASP A 302 3.35 17.56 -4.20
N SER A 303 2.81 18.78 -4.13
CA SER A 303 2.20 19.31 -2.89
C SER A 303 1.05 18.44 -2.36
N ASP A 304 0.25 17.85 -3.25
CA ASP A 304 -0.91 17.05 -2.86
C ASP A 304 -0.48 15.71 -2.29
N ASN A 305 0.53 15.08 -2.89
CA ASN A 305 1.13 13.87 -2.36
C ASN A 305 1.85 14.13 -1.03
N TYR A 306 2.44 15.31 -0.83
CA TYR A 306 3.08 15.68 0.43
C TYR A 306 2.06 15.76 1.59
N VAL A 307 0.92 16.44 1.38
CA VAL A 307 -0.18 16.50 2.37
C VAL A 307 -0.75 15.10 2.65
N ARG A 308 -0.93 14.28 1.62
CA ARG A 308 -1.38 12.89 1.77
C ARG A 308 -0.42 12.06 2.64
N ILE A 309 0.89 12.24 2.48
CA ILE A 309 1.91 11.55 3.29
C ILE A 309 1.86 12.04 4.73
N PHE A 310 1.68 13.35 4.96
CA PHE A 310 1.51 13.89 6.30
C PHE A 310 0.29 13.25 7.01
N HIS A 311 -0.88 13.23 6.38
CA HIS A 311 -2.07 12.58 6.96
C HIS A 311 -1.90 11.07 7.16
N MET A 312 -1.22 10.37 6.26
CA MET A 312 -0.86 8.96 6.46
C MET A 312 -0.04 8.78 7.74
N VAL A 313 0.98 9.62 7.97
CA VAL A 313 1.81 9.54 9.17
C VAL A 313 1.01 9.86 10.43
N LEU A 314 0.09 10.82 10.39
CA LEU A 314 -0.84 11.07 11.51
C LEU A 314 -1.69 9.84 11.83
N GLU A 315 -2.22 9.15 10.82
CA GLU A 315 -2.96 7.91 11.04
C GLU A 315 -2.07 6.79 11.60
N MET A 316 -0.81 6.70 11.17
CA MET A 316 0.16 5.75 11.74
C MET A 316 0.43 6.04 13.23
N ILE A 317 0.50 7.32 13.64
CA ILE A 317 0.60 7.71 15.05
C ILE A 317 -0.63 7.21 15.83
N SER A 318 -1.82 7.35 15.27
CA SER A 318 -3.07 6.82 15.85
C SER A 318 -3.06 5.30 15.97
N CYS A 319 -2.50 4.61 14.97
CA CYS A 319 -2.45 3.14 14.91
C CYS A 319 -1.40 2.50 15.83
N SER A 320 -0.43 3.26 16.35
CA SER A 320 0.65 2.70 17.19
C SER A 320 0.13 2.01 18.46
N GLY A 321 -1.09 2.34 18.91
CA GLY A 321 -1.80 1.66 19.97
C GLY A 321 -1.43 2.12 21.39
N SER A 322 -2.31 1.79 22.34
CA SER A 322 -2.27 2.26 23.73
C SER A 322 -1.49 1.35 24.70
N ARG A 323 -0.97 0.19 24.26
CA ARG A 323 -0.35 -0.76 25.19
C ARG A 323 1.04 -0.29 25.65
N PHE A 324 1.23 -0.27 26.97
CA PHE A 324 2.39 0.22 27.72
C PHE A 324 3.70 -0.56 27.49
N SER A 325 4.12 -0.81 26.25
CA SER A 325 5.48 -1.23 25.96
C SER A 325 6.35 -0.01 25.61
N SER A 326 7.60 -0.03 26.06
CA SER A 326 8.65 0.94 25.71
C SER A 326 8.92 1.00 24.19
N ASP A 327 8.61 -0.09 23.51
CA ASP A 327 8.85 -0.29 22.09
C ASP A 327 7.86 0.50 21.23
N VAL A 328 6.57 0.50 21.63
CA VAL A 328 5.55 1.32 20.96
C VAL A 328 5.81 2.82 21.14
N GLU A 329 6.36 3.23 22.28
CA GLU A 329 6.72 4.63 22.52
C GLU A 329 7.80 5.11 21.55
N LYS A 330 8.85 4.30 21.31
CA LYS A 330 9.92 4.63 20.36
C LYS A 330 9.41 4.73 18.92
N ILE A 331 8.51 3.84 18.53
CA ILE A 331 7.87 3.86 17.21
C ILE A 331 7.03 5.14 17.05
N GLN A 332 6.19 5.47 18.03
CA GLN A 332 5.37 6.69 17.97
C GLN A 332 6.24 7.95 17.92
N LEU A 333 7.32 8.03 18.70
CA LEU A 333 8.26 9.15 18.65
C LEU A 333 8.91 9.31 17.27
N SER A 334 9.23 8.20 16.60
CA SER A 334 9.80 8.21 15.25
C SER A 334 8.81 8.76 14.23
N PHE A 335 7.53 8.38 14.33
CA PHE A 335 6.47 8.96 13.49
C PHE A 335 6.21 10.43 13.79
N VAL A 336 6.24 10.84 15.05
CA VAL A 336 6.11 12.26 15.42
C VAL A 336 7.24 13.08 14.82
N LYS A 337 8.50 12.62 14.90
CA LYS A 337 9.62 13.30 14.23
C LYS A 337 9.42 13.41 12.73
N LEU A 338 8.91 12.35 12.09
CA LEU A 338 8.57 12.37 10.68
C LEU A 338 7.46 13.38 10.38
N ALA A 339 6.39 13.39 11.16
CA ALA A 339 5.30 14.35 11.02
C ALA A 339 5.81 15.79 11.13
N LEU A 340 6.69 16.08 12.09
CA LEU A 340 7.32 17.40 12.24
C LEU A 340 8.14 17.80 11.00
N LYS A 341 8.86 16.85 10.38
CA LYS A 341 9.61 17.10 9.13
C LYS A 341 8.70 17.33 7.94
N LEU A 342 7.54 16.67 7.93
CA LEU A 342 6.52 16.78 6.89
C LEU A 342 5.57 17.97 7.10
N THR A 343 5.65 18.67 8.24
CA THR A 343 4.74 19.78 8.51
C THR A 343 5.31 21.03 7.82
N PRO A 344 4.62 21.60 6.82
CA PRO A 344 5.10 22.80 6.12
C PRO A 344 5.07 24.05 7.01
N GLY A 345 4.33 24.03 8.14
CA GLY A 345 4.40 25.09 9.16
C GLY A 345 3.70 24.76 10.49
N GLN A 346 4.06 25.49 11.57
CA GLN A 346 3.57 25.21 12.93
C GLN A 346 2.05 25.25 13.09
N ASN A 347 1.34 26.06 12.31
CA ASN A 347 -0.12 26.22 12.44
C ASN A 347 -0.90 24.96 12.03
N GLU A 348 -0.42 24.22 11.04
CA GLU A 348 -1.08 23.01 10.57
C GLU A 348 -1.06 21.92 11.66
N LEU A 349 0.11 21.71 12.26
CA LEU A 349 0.23 20.80 13.41
C LEU A 349 -0.62 21.25 14.61
N ARG A 350 -0.68 22.56 14.91
CA ARG A 350 -1.55 23.07 15.99
C ARG A 350 -3.02 22.74 15.75
N ASN A 351 -3.49 22.86 14.50
CA ASN A 351 -4.87 22.54 14.17
C ASN A 351 -5.17 21.06 14.39
N VAL A 352 -4.29 20.16 13.94
CA VAL A 352 -4.41 18.72 14.18
C VAL A 352 -4.38 18.39 15.68
N LEU A 353 -3.48 19.02 16.44
CA LEU A 353 -3.38 18.80 17.88
C LEU A 353 -4.58 19.32 18.67
N ARG A 354 -5.37 20.26 18.11
CA ARG A 354 -6.63 20.72 18.73
C ARG A 354 -7.75 19.72 18.60
N GLU A 355 -7.65 18.78 17.66
CA GLU A 355 -8.60 17.68 17.53
C GLU A 355 -8.42 16.73 18.71
N SER A 356 -9.38 16.73 19.63
CA SER A 356 -9.31 15.95 20.87
C SER A 356 -9.08 14.46 20.60
N THR A 357 -9.64 13.92 19.51
CA THR A 357 -9.48 12.54 19.09
C THR A 357 -8.04 12.18 18.77
N PHE A 358 -7.28 13.09 18.14
CA PHE A 358 -5.87 12.86 17.83
C PHE A 358 -4.99 13.11 19.06
N PHE A 359 -5.22 14.22 19.77
CA PHE A 359 -4.45 14.59 20.96
C PHE A 359 -4.46 13.49 22.03
N GLN A 360 -5.61 12.87 22.27
CA GLN A 360 -5.76 11.78 23.24
C GLN A 360 -4.99 10.49 22.87
N GLN A 361 -4.54 10.34 21.63
CA GLN A 361 -3.78 9.17 21.17
C GLN A 361 -2.26 9.36 21.32
N LEU A 362 -1.82 10.61 21.55
CA LEU A 362 -0.41 10.92 21.72
C LEU A 362 0.06 10.55 23.13
N ARG A 363 1.20 9.85 23.20
CA ARG A 363 1.86 9.58 24.47
C ARG A 363 2.50 10.84 25.06
N PRO A 364 2.71 10.88 26.39
CA PRO A 364 3.32 12.03 27.04
C PRO A 364 4.66 12.47 26.43
N LYS A 365 5.57 11.54 26.12
CA LYS A 365 6.87 11.90 25.50
C LYS A 365 6.72 12.48 24.09
N SER A 366 5.70 12.07 23.34
CA SER A 366 5.38 12.62 22.02
C SER A 366 4.91 14.07 22.13
N ILE A 367 4.02 14.36 23.08
CA ILE A 367 3.56 15.72 23.38
C ILE A 367 4.72 16.60 23.88
N TRP A 368 5.58 16.05 24.73
CA TRP A 368 6.79 16.75 25.17
C TRP A 368 7.71 17.07 23.99
N LEU A 369 7.96 16.11 23.09
CA LEU A 369 8.80 16.32 21.90
C LEU A 369 8.24 17.41 20.97
N VAL A 370 6.93 17.42 20.74
CA VAL A 370 6.24 18.47 19.98
C VAL A 370 6.38 19.82 20.67
N SER A 371 6.25 19.85 22.01
CA SER A 371 6.42 21.07 22.80
C SER A 371 7.85 21.62 22.71
N VAL A 372 8.86 20.74 22.72
CA VAL A 372 10.27 21.10 22.49
C VAL A 372 10.44 21.71 21.10
N TRP A 373 9.82 21.12 20.07
CA TRP A 373 9.91 21.65 18.70
C TRP A 373 9.24 23.03 18.56
N LEU A 374 8.08 23.23 19.17
CA LEU A 374 7.36 24.50 19.12
C LEU A 374 8.05 25.64 19.89
N LEU A 375 8.70 25.34 21.03
CA LEU A 375 9.26 26.37 21.92
C LEU A 375 10.78 26.43 21.92
N LEU A 376 11.47 25.31 22.13
CA LEU A 376 12.90 25.29 22.43
C LEU A 376 13.78 25.11 21.20
N ARG A 377 13.29 24.43 20.16
CA ARG A 377 14.03 24.23 18.90
C ARG A 377 14.52 25.51 18.23
N PRO A 378 13.72 26.58 18.10
CA PRO A 378 14.21 27.84 17.54
C PRO A 378 15.19 28.55 18.48
N LEU A 379 15.01 28.42 19.80
CA LEU A 379 15.93 29.03 20.79
C LEU A 379 17.29 28.35 20.76
N ALA A 380 17.31 27.02 20.62
CA ALA A 380 18.54 26.22 20.58
C ALA A 380 19.52 26.66 19.47
N GLU A 381 19.03 27.24 18.36
CA GLU A 381 19.89 27.78 17.29
C GLU A 381 20.63 29.03 17.71
N LEU A 382 20.04 29.84 18.60
CA LEU A 382 20.63 31.06 19.13
C LEU A 382 21.61 30.79 20.28
N ILE A 383 21.40 29.70 21.01
CA ILE A 383 22.24 29.30 22.16
C ILE A 383 22.82 27.88 22.00
N PRO A 384 23.54 27.58 20.89
CA PRO A 384 23.95 26.21 20.56
C PRO A 384 24.91 25.59 21.58
N GLN A 385 25.64 26.43 22.34
CA GLN A 385 26.59 26.00 23.36
C GLN A 385 25.96 25.77 24.74
N SER A 386 24.70 26.13 24.93
CA SER A 386 23.96 25.86 26.17
C SER A 386 23.59 24.38 26.28
N LYS A 387 23.38 23.86 27.50
CA LYS A 387 22.81 22.52 27.71
C LYS A 387 21.48 22.36 26.99
N THR A 388 20.62 23.37 27.02
CA THR A 388 19.35 23.32 26.27
C THR A 388 19.60 23.19 24.77
N GLY A 389 20.55 23.97 24.23
CA GLY A 389 20.98 23.88 22.83
C GLY A 389 21.51 22.49 22.46
N GLN A 390 22.39 21.93 23.27
CA GLN A 390 22.98 20.60 23.07
C GLN A 390 21.92 19.48 23.15
N ILE A 391 21.05 19.51 24.16
CA ILE A 391 19.97 18.53 24.33
C ILE A 391 19.03 18.57 23.12
N VAL A 392 18.56 19.76 22.76
CA VAL A 392 17.63 19.94 21.64
C VAL A 392 18.27 19.54 20.30
N SER A 393 19.55 19.84 20.12
CA SER A 393 20.31 19.41 18.92
C SER A 393 20.39 17.88 18.83
N SER A 394 20.62 17.19 19.95
CA SER A 394 20.71 15.72 19.97
C SER A 394 19.38 15.01 19.67
N LEU A 395 18.24 15.71 19.78
CA LEU A 395 16.93 15.17 19.43
C LEU A 395 16.72 15.05 17.91
N GLY A 396 17.53 15.72 17.09
CA GLY A 396 17.44 15.65 15.63
C GLY A 396 16.14 16.22 15.07
N LEU A 397 15.60 17.25 15.72
CA LEU A 397 14.35 17.90 15.32
C LEU A 397 14.56 18.84 14.12
N PRO A 398 13.60 18.91 13.17
CA PRO A 398 13.69 19.82 12.03
C PRO A 398 13.66 21.28 12.49
N ALA A 399 14.06 22.19 11.60
CA ALA A 399 13.98 23.63 11.86
C ALA A 399 12.54 24.05 12.22
N ALA A 400 12.42 25.08 13.05
CA ALA A 400 11.15 25.59 13.55
C ALA A 400 11.17 27.12 13.54
N THR A 401 10.02 27.74 13.32
CA THR A 401 9.89 29.20 13.45
C THR A 401 9.91 29.63 14.91
N PHE A 402 10.39 30.85 15.17
CA PHE A 402 10.37 31.42 16.52
C PHE A 402 8.94 31.47 17.11
N PRO A 403 8.74 31.13 18.39
CA PRO A 403 7.40 31.06 18.97
C PRO A 403 6.76 32.44 19.09
N SER A 404 5.52 32.57 18.62
CA SER A 404 4.64 33.69 18.97
C SER A 404 3.98 33.45 20.34
N GLN A 405 3.41 34.50 20.93
CA GLN A 405 2.64 34.41 22.18
C GLN A 405 1.54 33.33 22.12
N SER A 406 0.84 33.19 20.99
CA SER A 406 -0.18 32.15 20.84
C SER A 406 0.40 30.73 20.88
N THR A 407 1.63 30.55 20.41
CA THR A 407 2.39 29.29 20.53
C THR A 407 2.69 28.98 21.97
N PHE A 408 3.18 29.99 22.68
CA PHE A 408 3.53 29.90 24.09
C PHE A 408 2.34 29.46 24.92
N LEU A 409 1.22 30.16 24.78
CA LEU A 409 -0.02 29.84 25.48
C LEU A 409 -0.53 28.45 25.08
N PHE A 410 -0.53 28.12 23.79
CA PHE A 410 -0.96 26.79 23.33
C PHE A 410 -0.16 25.64 23.96
N VAL A 411 1.16 25.78 24.12
CA VAL A 411 1.96 24.72 24.74
C VAL A 411 1.63 24.55 26.23
N PHE A 412 1.57 25.63 27.01
CA PHE A 412 1.37 25.53 28.45
C PHE A 412 -0.10 25.37 28.87
N GLU A 413 -1.03 26.07 28.21
CA GLU A 413 -2.46 26.04 28.55
C GLU A 413 -3.22 24.87 27.92
N TYR A 414 -2.70 24.26 26.85
CA TYR A 414 -3.38 23.18 26.15
C TYR A 414 -2.56 21.88 26.10
N LEU A 415 -1.34 21.89 25.55
CA LEU A 415 -0.59 20.64 25.33
C LEU A 415 -0.12 20.00 26.65
N LEU A 416 0.52 20.78 27.52
CA LEU A 416 1.11 20.24 28.76
C LEU A 416 0.10 20.13 29.91
N SER A 417 -0.91 21.01 29.95
CA SER A 417 -1.99 20.99 30.95
C SER A 417 -3.04 19.91 30.67
N GLY A 418 -3.40 19.67 29.39
CA GLY A 418 -4.43 18.70 29.00
C GLY A 418 -4.11 17.25 29.37
N GLN A 419 -2.84 16.97 29.69
CA GLN A 419 -2.32 15.69 30.13
C GLN A 419 -2.55 15.40 31.63
N GLU A 420 -2.71 16.43 32.46
CA GLU A 420 -2.90 16.27 33.91
C GLU A 420 -4.27 15.65 34.24
N THR A 421 -5.25 15.84 33.37
CA THR A 421 -6.63 15.35 33.56
C THR A 421 -6.88 13.92 33.07
N SER A 422 -6.05 13.36 32.19
CA SER A 422 -6.41 12.15 31.44
C SER A 422 -5.78 10.84 31.94
N GLU A 423 -4.60 10.83 32.55
CA GLU A 423 -3.88 9.55 32.76
C GLU A 423 -3.31 9.29 34.17
N GLY A 424 -3.32 10.24 35.11
CA GLY A 424 -2.72 10.00 36.45
C GLY A 424 -1.21 9.62 36.41
N ILE A 425 -0.58 9.75 35.24
CA ILE A 425 0.85 9.58 35.01
C ILE A 425 1.57 10.81 35.53
N ASN A 426 2.85 10.68 35.88
CA ASN A 426 3.73 11.74 36.39
C ASN A 426 4.05 12.83 35.33
N THR A 427 3.03 13.45 34.76
CA THR A 427 3.04 14.57 33.80
C THR A 427 3.56 15.85 34.42
N ALA A 428 3.41 15.99 35.74
CA ALA A 428 4.06 17.00 36.56
C ALA A 428 5.58 17.09 36.29
N ASN A 429 6.23 15.97 35.95
CA ASN A 429 7.65 15.96 35.60
C ASN A 429 7.92 16.61 34.23
N GLN A 430 7.08 16.39 33.22
CA GLN A 430 7.29 16.94 31.86
C GLN A 430 7.03 18.44 31.78
N SER A 431 5.92 18.91 32.37
CA SER A 431 5.63 20.35 32.47
C SER A 431 6.75 21.06 33.22
N THR A 432 7.17 20.52 34.38
CA THR A 432 8.30 21.06 35.16
C THR A 432 9.61 21.08 34.36
N GLN A 433 9.92 20.02 33.61
CA GLN A 433 11.10 19.96 32.74
C GLN A 433 11.04 21.00 31.64
N MET A 434 9.88 21.21 31.00
CA MET A 434 9.72 22.24 29.97
C MET A 434 9.89 23.64 30.54
N LYS A 435 9.26 23.94 31.69
CA LYS A 435 9.42 25.21 32.41
C LYS A 435 10.89 25.48 32.70
N ARG A 436 11.59 24.49 33.27
CA ARG A 436 13.02 24.59 33.59
C ARG A 436 13.86 24.83 32.34
N ALA A 437 13.64 24.07 31.27
CA ALA A 437 14.39 24.21 30.02
C ALA A 437 14.17 25.57 29.36
N LEU A 438 12.94 26.10 29.41
CA LEU A 438 12.65 27.44 28.92
C LEU A 438 13.33 28.52 29.76
N LEU A 439 13.26 28.44 31.09
CA LEU A 439 13.92 29.40 31.98
C LEU A 439 15.45 29.36 31.81
N ASN A 440 16.03 28.17 31.62
CA ASN A 440 17.45 28.01 31.26
C ASN A 440 17.75 28.71 29.93
N ALA A 441 16.95 28.47 28.89
CA ALA A 441 17.13 29.09 27.58
C ALA A 441 17.04 30.62 27.65
N MET A 442 16.04 31.16 28.36
CA MET A 442 15.90 32.60 28.59
C MET A 442 17.12 33.19 29.29
N ALA A 443 17.66 32.51 30.31
CA ALA A 443 18.86 32.97 30.99
C ALA A 443 20.08 33.00 30.06
N GLN A 444 20.25 31.96 29.23
CA GLN A 444 21.38 31.87 28.29
C GLN A 444 21.26 32.88 27.14
N LEU A 445 20.04 33.17 26.68
CA LEU A 445 19.79 34.24 25.70
C LEU A 445 20.26 35.59 26.26
N LEU A 446 19.87 35.92 27.50
CA LEU A 446 20.28 37.18 28.13
C LEU A 446 21.79 37.21 28.46
N ASP A 447 22.39 36.07 28.82
CA ASP A 447 23.83 35.98 29.10
C ASP A 447 24.70 36.13 27.83
N SER A 448 24.14 35.80 26.66
CA SER A 448 24.85 35.89 25.37
C SER A 448 25.04 37.33 24.85
N ARG A 449 24.24 38.30 25.33
CA ARG A 449 24.36 39.75 25.08
C ARG A 449 24.49 40.17 23.60
N THR A 450 23.78 39.49 22.70
CA THR A 450 23.60 39.98 21.32
C THR A 450 22.28 40.73 21.19
N GLU A 451 22.20 41.67 20.26
CA GLU A 451 20.96 42.44 20.03
C GLU A 451 19.78 41.53 19.66
N GLU A 452 20.05 40.47 18.89
CA GLU A 452 19.04 39.48 18.50
C GLU A 452 18.54 38.69 19.72
N THR A 453 19.45 38.17 20.55
CA THR A 453 19.11 37.37 21.73
C THR A 453 18.42 38.20 22.82
N ASP A 454 18.76 39.48 22.94
CA ASP A 454 18.11 40.40 23.89
C ASP A 454 16.66 40.70 23.49
N ARG A 455 16.39 40.95 22.19
CA ARG A 455 15.03 41.13 21.68
C ARG A 455 14.18 39.88 21.85
N VAL A 456 14.76 38.73 21.57
CA VAL A 456 14.13 37.41 21.76
C VAL A 456 13.82 37.15 23.23
N TYR A 457 14.75 37.46 24.14
CA TYR A 457 14.54 37.36 25.58
C TYR A 457 13.38 38.25 26.05
N GLN A 458 13.34 39.52 25.63
CA GLN A 458 12.26 40.45 25.98
C GLN A 458 10.90 39.92 25.52
N SER A 459 10.81 39.41 24.29
CA SER A 459 9.58 38.82 23.75
C SER A 459 9.10 37.62 24.59
N LEU A 460 10.01 36.69 24.93
CA LEU A 460 9.67 35.55 25.79
C LEU A 460 9.25 35.97 27.19
N GLN A 461 9.88 37.01 27.74
CA GLN A 461 9.53 37.56 29.04
C GLN A 461 8.11 38.14 29.02
N GLU A 462 7.74 38.88 27.98
CA GLU A 462 6.38 39.40 27.79
C GLU A 462 5.35 38.26 27.72
N TYR A 463 5.65 37.20 26.98
CA TYR A 463 4.77 36.03 26.88
C TYR A 463 4.56 35.36 28.24
N LEU A 464 5.66 35.14 28.99
CA LEU A 464 5.61 34.55 30.32
C LEU A 464 4.83 35.43 31.30
N GLN A 465 5.04 36.75 31.30
CA GLN A 465 4.27 37.67 32.13
C GLN A 465 2.78 37.67 31.77
N GLY A 466 2.45 37.64 30.48
CA GLY A 466 1.07 37.53 29.99
C GLY A 466 0.39 36.25 30.50
N TYR A 467 1.08 35.11 30.38
CA TYR A 467 0.59 33.82 30.88
C TYR A 467 0.41 33.82 32.41
N LEU A 468 1.39 34.32 33.17
CA LEU A 468 1.35 34.31 34.65
C LEU A 468 0.19 35.15 35.23
N LYS A 469 -0.26 36.19 34.51
CA LYS A 469 -1.46 36.96 34.89
C LYS A 469 -2.75 36.14 34.79
N GLY A 470 -2.82 35.19 33.87
CA GLY A 470 -4.01 34.37 33.60
C GLY A 470 -4.14 33.10 34.45
N VAL A 471 -3.06 32.66 35.12
CA VAL A 471 -3.03 31.37 35.86
C VAL A 471 -3.23 31.53 37.36
N GLY A 472 -3.57 30.43 38.04
CA GLY A 472 -3.77 30.39 39.49
C GLY A 472 -2.47 30.52 40.31
N TYR A 473 -2.63 30.78 41.61
CA TYR A 473 -1.52 30.98 42.55
C TYR A 473 -0.52 29.81 42.60
N ALA A 474 -1.01 28.57 42.55
CA ALA A 474 -0.15 27.37 42.59
C ALA A 474 0.81 27.31 41.39
N GLU A 475 0.32 27.63 40.20
CA GLU A 475 1.12 27.66 38.97
C GLU A 475 2.15 28.79 39.01
N ARG A 476 1.74 30.00 39.43
CA ARG A 476 2.68 31.12 39.64
C ARG A 476 3.80 30.76 40.62
N LYS A 477 3.45 30.12 41.74
CA LYS A 477 4.41 29.66 42.75
C LYS A 477 5.38 28.61 42.18
N SER A 478 4.90 27.71 41.31
CA SER A 478 5.72 26.71 40.62
C SER A 478 6.77 27.37 39.72
N TRP A 479 6.35 28.29 38.84
CA TRP A 479 7.26 29.05 37.96
C TRP A 479 8.29 29.85 38.74
N ARG A 480 7.86 30.57 39.77
CA ARG A 480 8.76 31.33 40.63
C ARG A 480 9.81 30.45 41.29
N SER A 481 9.40 29.34 41.90
CA SER A 481 10.31 28.39 42.56
C SER A 481 11.36 27.86 41.58
N LEU A 482 10.96 27.51 40.35
CA LEU A 482 11.88 27.07 39.31
C LEU A 482 12.82 28.19 38.85
N ALA A 483 12.31 29.41 38.66
CA ALA A 483 13.11 30.56 38.25
C ALA A 483 14.16 30.92 39.31
N GLU A 484 13.78 30.91 40.60
CA GLU A 484 14.69 31.12 41.72
C GLU A 484 15.80 30.04 41.77
N GLN A 485 15.54 28.81 41.33
CA GLN A 485 16.55 27.75 41.25
C GLN A 485 17.46 27.87 40.02
N VAL A 486 16.87 28.21 38.87
CA VAL A 486 17.56 28.23 37.57
C VAL A 486 18.41 29.48 37.38
N TRP A 487 17.94 30.64 37.87
CA TRP A 487 18.58 31.94 37.61
C TRP A 487 19.62 32.36 38.65
N LEU A 488 20.17 31.41 39.41
CA LEU A 488 21.21 31.69 40.40
C LEU A 488 22.57 31.86 39.72
N PHE A 489 23.30 32.88 40.15
CA PHE A 489 24.72 33.03 39.87
C PHE A 489 25.49 32.06 40.76
N ASP A 490 26.07 31.01 40.20
CA ASP A 490 26.93 30.08 40.94
C ASP A 490 28.27 29.89 40.23
N THR A 491 29.34 30.36 40.88
CA THR A 491 30.74 30.19 40.44
C THR A 491 31.31 28.84 40.87
N SER A 492 30.63 28.09 41.73
CA SER A 492 31.22 26.96 42.47
C SER A 492 30.63 25.59 42.14
N ARG A 493 29.38 25.47 41.67
CA ARG A 493 28.78 24.16 41.32
C ARG A 493 27.84 24.22 40.11
N PRO A 494 28.15 23.53 39.00
CA PRO A 494 27.13 23.19 38.03
C PRO A 494 26.23 22.10 38.64
N THR A 495 24.93 22.35 38.80
CA THR A 495 23.98 21.24 38.93
C THR A 495 23.89 20.52 37.58
N ALA A 496 23.53 19.23 37.58
CA ALA A 496 23.50 18.43 36.36
C ALA A 496 22.64 19.08 35.24
N ASP A 497 21.61 19.83 35.61
CA ASP A 497 20.53 20.24 34.68
C ASP A 497 20.43 21.77 34.39
N VAL A 498 21.35 22.60 34.89
CA VAL A 498 21.29 24.07 34.74
C VAL A 498 22.59 24.60 34.13
N ASP A 499 22.50 25.53 33.19
CA ASP A 499 23.65 26.23 32.62
C ASP A 499 24.14 27.34 33.55
N ARG A 500 25.45 27.59 33.55
CA ARG A 500 26.02 28.69 34.33
C ARG A 500 25.65 30.02 33.69
N ILE A 501 25.12 30.93 34.50
CA ILE A 501 25.05 32.36 34.16
C ILE A 501 26.42 32.96 34.47
N ARG A 502 27.13 33.41 33.43
CA ARG A 502 28.50 33.91 33.58
C ARG A 502 28.52 35.34 34.09
N ASN A 503 27.45 36.09 33.87
CA ASN A 503 27.38 37.49 34.23
C ASN A 503 26.58 37.75 35.53
N PRO A 504 27.20 38.35 36.57
CA PRO A 504 26.52 38.68 37.83
C PRO A 504 25.34 39.65 37.67
N GLU A 505 25.42 40.59 36.73
CA GLU A 505 24.35 41.57 36.48
C GLU A 505 23.12 40.90 35.87
N VAL A 506 23.35 39.98 34.93
CA VAL A 506 22.30 39.16 34.30
C VAL A 506 21.57 38.34 35.36
N SER A 507 22.31 37.69 36.26
CA SER A 507 21.67 36.98 37.37
C SER A 507 20.88 37.90 38.30
N ARG A 508 21.41 39.09 38.65
CA ARG A 508 20.64 40.05 39.47
C ARG A 508 19.33 40.47 38.78
N GLN A 509 19.39 40.74 37.48
CA GLN A 509 18.21 41.08 36.68
C GLN A 509 17.19 39.95 36.70
N LEU A 510 17.62 38.71 36.42
CA LEU A 510 16.75 37.54 36.45
C LEU A 510 16.16 37.28 37.84
N GLN A 511 16.94 37.45 38.90
CA GLN A 511 16.47 37.31 40.29
C GLN A 511 15.42 38.38 40.67
N GLN A 512 15.56 39.61 40.17
CA GLN A 512 14.52 40.63 40.31
C GLN A 512 13.25 40.20 39.58
N GLN A 513 13.37 39.64 38.38
CA GLN A 513 12.21 39.15 37.62
C GLN A 513 11.50 37.98 38.31
N ALA A 514 12.23 37.02 38.87
CA ALA A 514 11.65 35.89 39.62
C ALA A 514 10.78 36.38 40.80
N ARG A 515 11.20 37.45 41.49
CA ARG A 515 10.41 38.06 42.58
C ARG A 515 9.11 38.70 42.06
N LEU A 516 9.18 39.36 40.89
CA LEU A 516 8.02 40.01 40.28
C LEU A 516 6.93 39.01 39.83
N MET A 517 7.27 37.74 39.60
CA MET A 517 6.30 36.69 39.25
C MET A 517 5.26 36.38 40.34
N SER A 518 5.40 36.93 41.56
CA SER A 518 4.50 36.68 42.70
C SER A 518 3.61 37.84 43.13
N ASN A 519 3.87 39.05 42.62
CA ASN A 519 3.18 40.28 43.04
C ASN A 519 2.11 40.75 42.04
N GLN A 520 1.76 39.89 41.07
CA GLN A 520 0.69 40.07 40.09
C GLN A 520 -0.20 38.83 40.12
#